data_AF-A0A2P6PL51-F1
#
_entry.id   AF-A0A2P6PL51-F1
#
_cell.length_a   1.000
_cell.length_b   1.000
_cell.length_c   1.000
_cell.angle_alpha   90.00
_cell.angle_beta   90.00
_cell.angle_gamma   90.00
#
_symmetry.space_group_name_H-M   'P 1'
#
loop_
_entity.id
_entity.type
_entity.pdbx_description
1 polymer ?
#
loop_
_entity_poly.entity_id
_entity_poly.type
_entity_poly.pdbx_seq_one_letter_code
_entity_poly.pdbx_strand_id
1 'polypeptide(L)'
;MQFLEDLAIKYPATKFVKIISTDCIPNYPDRNLPTLLVYNSGAVKANHVGLCSFGRRCTPEGVSLVLCQSDPVLNDGQSVNG
;
A
#
# COMPACT_ATOMS: atom_id res chain seq x y z
N MET A 1 -10.72 1.79 -6.07
CA MET A 1 -9.29 1.40 -6.17
C MET A 1 -9.22 -0.08 -6.52
N GLN A 2 -9.44 -0.42 -7.79
CA GLN A 2 -9.46 -1.82 -8.24
C GLN A 2 -8.07 -2.48 -8.16
N PHE A 3 -7.01 -1.68 -8.23
CA PHE A 3 -5.63 -2.16 -8.24
C PHE A 3 -5.15 -2.83 -6.94
N LEU A 4 -5.63 -2.41 -5.75
CA LEU A 4 -5.25 -3.09 -4.50
C LEU A 4 -5.88 -4.49 -4.43
N GLU A 5 -7.04 -4.67 -5.04
CA GLU A 5 -7.73 -5.96 -5.11
C GLU A 5 -6.97 -6.89 -6.07
N ASP A 6 -6.50 -6.37 -7.21
CA ASP A 6 -5.63 -7.12 -8.13
C ASP A 6 -4.29 -7.52 -7.49
N LEU A 7 -3.66 -6.61 -6.73
CA LEU A 7 -2.44 -6.91 -5.98
C LEU A 7 -2.67 -7.94 -4.87
N ALA A 8 -3.82 -7.91 -4.21
CA ALA A 8 -4.17 -8.91 -3.20
C ALA A 8 -4.32 -10.33 -3.80
N ILE A 9 -4.84 -10.43 -5.03
CA ILE A 9 -4.89 -11.70 -5.77
C ILE A 9 -3.47 -12.16 -6.14
N LYS A 10 -2.61 -11.23 -6.59
CA LYS A 10 -1.25 -11.55 -7.05
C LYS A 10 -0.29 -11.92 -5.91
N TYR A 11 -0.44 -11.29 -4.75
CA TYR A 11 0.45 -11.45 -3.59
C TYR A 11 -0.35 -11.93 -2.37
N PRO A 12 -0.77 -13.22 -2.35
CA PRO A 12 -1.68 -13.72 -1.32
C PRO A 12 -1.05 -13.79 0.08
N ALA A 13 0.29 -13.77 0.19
CA ALA A 13 0.98 -13.70 1.48
C ALA A 13 1.01 -12.26 2.06
N THR A 14 0.62 -11.26 1.28
CA THR A 14 0.52 -9.86 1.72
C THR A 14 -0.91 -9.53 2.10
N LYS A 15 -1.11 -9.02 3.32
CA LYS A 15 -2.43 -8.60 3.80
C LYS A 15 -2.75 -7.18 3.33
N PHE A 16 -3.76 -7.05 2.47
CA PHE A 16 -4.32 -5.77 2.06
C PHE A 16 -5.62 -5.47 2.83
N VAL A 17 -5.71 -4.28 3.43
CA VAL A 17 -6.90 -3.82 4.16
C VAL A 17 -7.18 -2.34 3.84
N LYS A 18 -8.45 -1.93 3.96
CA LYS A 18 -8.89 -0.54 3.79
C LYS A 18 -9.82 -0.13 4.92
N ILE A 19 -9.74 1.13 5.33
CA ILE A 19 -10.62 1.76 6.32
C ILE A 19 -10.98 3.17 5.83
N ILE A 20 -12.17 3.66 6.15
CA ILE A 20 -12.54 5.05 5.87
C ILE A 20 -11.71 5.95 6.78
N SER A 21 -11.13 7.02 6.23
CA SER A 21 -10.16 7.85 6.94
C SER A 21 -10.70 8.44 8.23
N THR A 22 -11.95 8.90 8.22
CA THR A 22 -12.65 9.48 9.38
C THR A 22 -12.98 8.47 10.47
N ASP A 23 -13.13 7.19 10.12
CA ASP A 23 -13.34 6.10 11.08
C ASP A 23 -12.02 5.72 11.77
N CYS A 24 -10.90 5.93 11.08
CA CYS A 24 -9.56 5.70 11.63
C CYS A 24 -9.08 6.87 12.50
N ILE A 25 -9.21 8.10 12.00
CA ILE A 25 -8.81 9.34 12.67
C ILE A 25 -9.90 10.41 12.42
N PRO A 26 -10.55 10.94 13.47
CA PRO A 26 -11.52 12.02 13.31
C PRO A 26 -10.94 13.22 12.58
N ASN A 27 -11.67 13.76 11.60
CA ASN A 27 -11.28 14.93 10.80
C ASN A 27 -9.94 14.77 10.04
N TYR A 28 -9.58 13.55 9.64
CA TYR A 28 -8.39 13.34 8.82
C TYR A 28 -8.48 14.14 7.50
N PRO A 29 -7.49 14.97 7.14
CA PRO A 29 -7.64 15.90 6.02
C PRO A 29 -7.78 15.21 4.65
N ASP A 30 -8.77 15.62 3.85
CA ASP A 30 -8.99 15.05 2.51
C ASP A 30 -7.77 15.19 1.57
N ARG A 31 -7.02 16.29 1.70
CA ARG A 31 -5.77 16.52 0.93
C ARG A 31 -4.70 15.44 1.16
N ASN A 32 -4.78 14.72 2.28
CA ASN A 32 -3.88 13.64 2.63
C ASN A 32 -4.34 12.29 2.06
N LEU A 33 -5.50 12.23 1.41
CA LEU A 33 -6.02 11.01 0.80
C LEU A 33 -5.51 10.82 -0.64
N PRO A 34 -5.34 9.56 -1.09
CA PRO A 34 -5.31 8.37 -0.25
C PRO A 34 -4.04 8.36 0.60
N THR A 35 -4.11 7.76 1.78
CA THR A 35 -2.93 7.44 2.60
C THR A 35 -2.70 5.94 2.55
N LEU A 36 -1.46 5.53 2.24
CA LEU A 36 -1.06 4.13 2.22
C LEU A 36 -0.01 3.89 3.29
N LEU A 37 -0.37 3.03 4.25
CA LEU A 37 0.52 2.60 5.32
C LEU A 37 1.05 1.21 5.02
N VAL A 38 2.35 1.05 5.09
CA VAL A 38 3.04 -0.21 4.81
C VAL A 38 3.71 -0.68 6.09
N TYR A 39 3.36 -1.88 6.54
CA TYR A 39 3.91 -2.50 7.74
C TYR A 39 4.55 -3.85 7.39
N ASN A 40 5.65 -4.17 8.05
CA ASN A 40 6.25 -5.50 8.02
C ASN A 40 6.99 -5.75 9.35
N SER A 41 6.85 -6.97 9.89
CA SER A 41 7.43 -7.38 11.19
C SER A 41 7.14 -6.42 12.36
N GLY A 42 5.93 -5.85 12.41
CA GLY A 42 5.52 -4.93 13.48
C GLY A 42 6.06 -3.49 13.36
N ALA A 43 6.85 -3.20 12.32
CA ALA A 43 7.39 -1.87 12.07
C ALA A 43 6.73 -1.19 10.86
N VAL A 44 6.62 0.13 10.89
CA VAL A 44 6.25 0.94 9.72
C VAL A 44 7.41 0.92 8.73
N LYS A 45 7.14 0.51 7.51
CA LYS A 45 8.11 0.49 6.40
C LYS A 45 7.96 1.70 5.49
N ALA A 46 6.72 2.13 5.26
CA ALA A 46 6.44 3.33 4.48
C ALA A 46 5.12 3.98 4.88
N ASN A 47 5.06 5.30 4.69
CA ASN A 47 3.85 6.10 4.86
C ASN A 47 3.74 7.04 3.66
N HIS A 48 2.83 6.73 2.74
CA HIS A 48 2.57 7.56 1.57
C HIS A 48 1.31 8.37 1.82
N VAL A 49 1.47 9.66 2.06
CA VAL A 49 0.37 10.58 2.32
C VAL A 49 0.04 11.35 1.05
N GLY A 50 -1.23 11.32 0.67
CA GLY A 50 -1.78 12.02 -0.48
C GLY A 50 -1.34 11.45 -1.83
N LEU A 51 -2.07 11.84 -2.88
CA LEU A 51 -1.77 11.47 -4.27
C LEU A 51 -0.37 11.96 -4.72
N CYS A 52 0.14 13.05 -4.13
CA CYS A 52 1.44 13.61 -4.46
C CYS A 52 2.61 12.65 -4.20
N SER A 53 2.49 11.75 -3.22
CA SER A 53 3.50 10.71 -2.96
C SER A 53 3.66 9.73 -4.12
N PHE A 54 2.67 9.63 -5.01
CA PHE A 54 2.69 8.79 -6.21
C PHE A 54 3.01 9.58 -7.50
N GLY A 55 3.33 10.88 -7.38
CA GLY A 55 3.65 11.75 -8.51
C GLY A 55 2.47 12.00 -9.47
N ARG A 56 2.79 12.51 -10.67
CA ARG A 56 1.81 12.92 -11.71
C ARG A 56 1.04 11.75 -12.35
N ARG A 57 1.34 10.50 -11.95
CA ARG A 57 0.76 9.26 -12.47
C ARG A 57 0.17 8.46 -11.32
N CYS A 58 -1.03 8.83 -10.91
CA CYS A 58 -1.90 7.96 -10.11
C CYS A 58 -2.46 6.83 -10.98
N THR A 59 -1.57 6.00 -11.53
CA THR A 59 -1.92 4.80 -12.27
C THR A 59 -1.65 3.57 -11.39
N PRO A 60 -2.37 2.46 -11.59
CA PRO A 60 -2.12 1.20 -10.89
C PRO A 60 -0.65 0.78 -10.88
N GLU A 61 0.06 1.02 -11.99
CA GLU A 61 1.47 0.68 -12.17
C GLU A 61 2.37 1.54 -11.27
N GLY A 62 2.03 2.83 -11.09
CA GLY A 62 2.76 3.73 -10.19
C GLY A 62 2.65 3.31 -8.73
N VAL A 63 1.46 2.88 -8.29
CA VAL A 63 1.27 2.38 -6.91
C VAL A 63 1.97 1.04 -6.71
N SER A 64 1.86 0.14 -7.68
CA SER A 64 2.59 -1.15 -7.66
C SER A 64 4.10 -0.95 -7.58
N LEU A 65 4.65 0.00 -8.34
CA LEU A 65 6.08 0.31 -8.35
C LEU A 65 6.58 0.83 -7.00
N VAL A 66 5.82 1.74 -6.35
CA VAL A 66 6.14 2.23 -5.00
C VAL A 66 6.11 1.11 -3.96
N LEU A 67 5.10 0.21 -4.05
CA LEU A 67 4.99 -0.94 -3.17
C LEU A 67 6.08 -2.00 -3.42
N CYS A 68 6.51 -2.19 -4.67
CA CYS A 68 7.58 -3.11 -5.05
C CYS A 68 8.96 -2.63 -4.59
N GLN A 69 9.16 -1.31 -4.49
CA GLN A 69 10.38 -0.70 -3.96
C GLN A 69 10.45 -0.69 -2.43
N SER A 70 9.34 -0.99 -1.75
CA SER A 70 9.28 -1.11 -0.30
C SER A 70 9.73 -2.52 0.12
N ASP A 71 10.87 -2.62 0.81
CA ASP A 71 11.42 -3.77 1.57
C ASP A 71 10.45 -4.97 1.65
N PRO A 72 10.70 -6.13 1.00
CA PRO A 72 9.68 -6.97 0.35
C PRO A 72 8.44 -7.19 1.22
N VAL A 73 7.46 -6.30 1.04
CA VAL A 73 6.14 -6.43 1.67
C VAL A 73 5.19 -7.17 0.73
N LEU A 74 5.48 -7.12 -0.58
CA LEU A 74 4.85 -7.94 -1.60
C LEU A 74 5.54 -9.29 -1.64
N ASN A 75 4.87 -10.31 -1.11
CA ASN A 75 5.36 -11.68 -1.09
C ASN A 75 4.35 -12.55 -1.86
N ASP A 76 4.83 -13.21 -2.91
CA ASP A 76 4.05 -14.13 -3.73
C ASP A 76 3.97 -15.55 -3.14
N GLY A 77 4.58 -15.77 -1.98
CA GLY A 77 4.62 -17.06 -1.28
C GLY A 77 5.68 -18.01 -1.82
N GLN A 78 6.52 -17.60 -2.79
CA GLN A 78 7.69 -18.36 -3.20
C GLN A 78 8.80 -18.14 -2.17
N SER A 79 8.76 -18.94 -1.10
CA SER A 79 9.90 -19.03 -0.17
C SER A 79 11.14 -19.43 -0.97
N VAL A 80 12.14 -18.57 -0.99
CA VAL A 80 13.49 -18.90 -1.46
C VAL A 80 13.94 -20.09 -0.61
N ASN A 81 13.95 -21.29 -1.19
CA ASN A 81 14.62 -22.43 -0.61
C ASN A 81 16.13 -22.14 -0.68
N GLY A 82 16.69 -21.68 0.43
CA GLY A 82 18.12 -21.65 0.70
C GLY A 82 18.45 -22.70 1.74
#